data_AF-A0A9K3KJ16-F1
#
_entry.id   AF-A0A9K3KJ16-F1
#
_cell.length_a   1.000
_cell.length_b   1.000
_cell.length_c   1.000
_cell.angle_alpha   90.00
_cell.angle_beta   90.00
_cell.angle_gamma   90.00
#
_symmetry.space_group_name_H-M   'P 1'
#
loop_
_entity.id
_entity.type
_entity.pdbx_description
1 polymer ?
#
loop_
_entity_poly.entity_id
_entity_poly.type
_entity_poly.pdbx_seq_one_letter_code
_entity_poly.pdbx_strand_id
1 'polypeptide(L)'
;MTTESAAAATNNNIESSSDTNNDNNSNNNNTAVQRLFEDTDRFDRWKFFQDLLEGDADVHVVNQLLYAVLEGALRFPRKDANQRFVELSNPVKESIQRILHLQTDDRKVVVALLDDYTDESSQDATQRVLQQLEQVLPTMDDDPDAFRSLWDTVLEIHGREAVKYQETQDNTLQWKMQQTVARVLLHYDFLTLGIVTKPL
;
A
#
# COMPACT_ATOMS: atom_id res chain seq x y z
N MET A 1 22.37 -9.17 -81.11
CA MET A 1 21.07 -8.78 -80.55
C MET A 1 21.09 -9.21 -79.07
N THR A 2 21.38 -8.32 -78.10
CA THR A 2 20.40 -7.45 -77.38
C THR A 2 19.18 -8.26 -76.93
N THR A 3 18.75 -8.35 -75.67
CA THR A 3 18.90 -7.49 -74.47
C THR A 3 18.24 -8.19 -73.26
N GLU A 4 18.68 -7.84 -72.04
CA GLU A 4 17.87 -7.51 -70.81
C GLU A 4 16.94 -8.56 -70.16
N SER A 5 17.15 -8.91 -68.87
CA SER A 5 16.57 -8.29 -67.64
C SER A 5 15.31 -9.07 -67.19
N ALA A 6 14.87 -9.24 -65.94
CA ALA A 6 15.17 -8.66 -64.64
C ALA A 6 14.73 -9.67 -63.54
N ALA A 7 15.09 -9.35 -62.29
CA ALA A 7 14.87 -10.10 -61.06
C ALA A 7 13.40 -10.24 -60.61
N ALA A 8 13.13 -11.26 -59.78
CA ALA A 8 12.05 -11.25 -58.80
C ALA A 8 12.57 -11.82 -57.47
N ALA A 9 12.80 -10.93 -56.51
CA ALA A 9 13.10 -11.26 -55.12
C ALA A 9 11.77 -11.46 -54.37
N THR A 10 11.61 -12.62 -53.73
CA THR A 10 10.47 -12.91 -52.85
C THR A 10 10.71 -12.27 -51.49
N ASN A 11 9.85 -11.31 -51.15
CA ASN A 11 9.83 -10.56 -49.90
C ASN A 11 9.05 -11.36 -48.84
N ASN A 12 9.73 -11.95 -47.87
CA ASN A 12 9.08 -12.58 -46.72
C ASN A 12 8.92 -11.55 -45.60
N ASN A 13 7.70 -11.04 -45.50
CA ASN A 13 7.18 -10.19 -44.45
C ASN A 13 7.09 -11.01 -43.15
N ILE A 14 7.98 -10.76 -42.18
CA ILE A 14 7.85 -11.30 -40.82
C ILE A 14 7.02 -10.26 -40.04
N GLU A 15 5.72 -10.52 -39.93
CA GLU A 15 4.84 -9.78 -39.05
C GLU A 15 5.15 -10.14 -37.58
N SER A 16 5.44 -9.09 -36.82
CA SER A 16 5.48 -9.06 -35.37
C SER A 16 4.18 -9.61 -34.78
N SER A 17 4.30 -10.59 -33.89
CA SER A 17 3.29 -10.91 -32.88
C SER A 17 4.00 -11.61 -31.72
N SER A 18 4.21 -10.88 -30.64
CA SER A 18 4.45 -11.48 -29.33
C SER A 18 3.77 -10.61 -28.27
N ASP A 19 2.51 -10.97 -28.06
CA ASP A 19 1.93 -11.26 -26.75
C ASP A 19 2.09 -10.21 -25.65
N THR A 20 1.13 -9.28 -25.70
CA THR A 20 0.53 -8.59 -24.57
C THR A 20 -0.05 -9.63 -23.60
N ASN A 21 0.67 -9.99 -22.54
CA ASN A 21 0.12 -10.77 -21.42
C ASN A 21 0.89 -10.44 -20.14
N ASN A 22 0.60 -9.30 -19.50
CA ASN A 22 1.02 -9.08 -18.11
C ASN A 22 0.03 -8.28 -17.23
N ASP A 23 -1.07 -7.76 -17.78
CA ASP A 23 -1.98 -6.88 -17.02
C ASP A 23 -3.03 -7.62 -16.17
N ASN A 24 -3.19 -8.94 -16.32
CA ASN A 24 -4.25 -9.69 -15.65
C ASN A 24 -3.90 -10.20 -14.24
N ASN A 25 -2.63 -10.19 -13.83
CA ASN A 25 -2.23 -10.81 -12.56
C ASN A 25 -2.38 -9.87 -11.35
N SER A 26 -2.21 -8.56 -11.54
CA SER A 26 -2.29 -7.57 -10.46
C SER A 26 -3.73 -7.34 -9.98
N ASN A 27 -4.70 -7.38 -10.90
CA ASN A 27 -6.14 -7.23 -10.58
C ASN A 27 -6.73 -8.43 -9.82
N ASN A 28 -6.20 -9.65 -10.02
CA ASN A 28 -6.68 -10.86 -9.36
C ASN A 28 -6.27 -10.97 -7.88
N ASN A 29 -5.13 -10.37 -7.50
CA ASN A 29 -4.65 -10.42 -6.13
C ASN A 29 -5.38 -9.41 -5.24
N ASN A 30 -5.60 -8.18 -5.73
CA ASN A 30 -6.42 -7.19 -5.02
C ASN A 30 -7.84 -7.70 -4.73
N THR A 31 -8.41 -8.52 -5.62
CA THR A 31 -9.74 -9.12 -5.39
C THR A 31 -9.74 -10.24 -4.35
N ALA A 32 -8.62 -10.94 -4.11
CA ALA A 32 -8.53 -11.98 -3.08
C ALA A 32 -8.46 -11.39 -1.67
N VAL A 33 -7.64 -10.36 -1.45
CA VAL A 33 -7.57 -9.66 -0.16
C VAL A 33 -8.82 -8.82 0.10
N GLN A 34 -9.44 -8.26 -0.93
CA GLN A 34 -10.76 -7.64 -0.78
C GLN A 34 -11.78 -8.64 -0.24
N ARG A 35 -11.88 -9.84 -0.80
CA ARG A 35 -12.77 -10.89 -0.28
C ARG A 35 -12.39 -11.35 1.12
N LEU A 36 -11.10 -11.36 1.45
CA LEU A 36 -10.61 -11.73 2.79
C LEU A 36 -11.03 -10.75 3.88
N PHE A 37 -11.37 -9.50 3.53
CA PHE A 37 -11.76 -8.46 4.49
C PHE A 37 -13.16 -7.84 4.26
N GLU A 38 -13.89 -8.29 3.24
CA GLU A 38 -15.26 -7.80 2.91
C GLU A 38 -16.29 -8.29 3.93
N ASP A 39 -16.18 -9.55 4.40
CA ASP A 39 -17.09 -10.17 5.38
C ASP A 39 -16.51 -10.23 6.80
N THR A 40 -15.32 -9.68 6.99
CA THR A 40 -14.50 -9.86 8.18
C THR A 40 -14.95 -8.90 9.26
N ASP A 41 -15.19 -9.43 10.46
CA ASP A 41 -15.74 -8.63 11.54
C ASP A 41 -14.67 -7.66 12.09
N ARG A 42 -15.10 -6.74 12.97
CA ARG A 42 -14.17 -5.78 13.59
C ARG A 42 -13.11 -6.48 14.44
N PHE A 43 -13.41 -7.64 15.00
CA PHE A 43 -12.50 -8.39 15.86
C PHE A 43 -11.37 -9.03 15.05
N ASP A 44 -11.67 -9.62 13.90
CA ASP A 44 -10.68 -10.18 12.99
C ASP A 44 -9.75 -9.08 12.44
N ARG A 45 -10.29 -7.90 12.13
CA ARG A 45 -9.46 -6.75 11.76
C ARG A 45 -8.57 -6.27 12.91
N TRP A 46 -9.10 -6.27 14.13
CA TRP A 46 -8.31 -5.97 15.33
C TRP A 46 -7.17 -6.99 15.50
N LYS A 47 -7.44 -8.28 15.35
CA LYS A 47 -6.43 -9.33 15.44
C LYS A 47 -5.37 -9.18 14.36
N PHE A 48 -5.77 -8.85 13.13
CA PHE A 48 -4.83 -8.53 12.05
C PHE A 48 -3.90 -7.36 12.42
N PHE A 49 -4.41 -6.31 13.07
CA PHE A 49 -3.53 -5.23 13.54
C PHE A 49 -2.57 -5.69 14.63
N GLN A 50 -2.99 -6.58 15.53
CA GLN A 50 -2.06 -7.17 16.51
C GLN A 50 -0.95 -7.95 15.79
N ASP A 51 -1.31 -8.84 14.86
CA ASP A 51 -0.36 -9.62 14.07
C ASP A 51 0.59 -8.69 13.28
N LEU A 52 0.09 -7.59 12.71
CA LEU A 52 0.90 -6.62 11.98
C LEU A 52 1.93 -5.94 12.87
N LEU A 53 1.55 -5.55 14.09
CA LEU A 53 2.41 -4.84 15.02
C LEU A 53 3.39 -5.77 15.74
N GLU A 54 3.03 -7.05 15.91
CA GLU A 54 3.91 -8.10 16.41
C GLU A 54 4.88 -8.62 15.34
N GLY A 55 4.60 -8.31 14.05
CA GLY A 55 5.40 -8.76 12.91
C GLY A 55 5.03 -10.15 12.38
N ASP A 56 3.91 -10.71 12.86
CA ASP A 56 3.38 -12.02 12.49
C ASP A 56 2.41 -11.97 11.29
N ALA A 57 1.99 -10.78 10.84
CA ALA A 57 1.07 -10.65 9.71
C ALA A 57 1.73 -11.04 8.37
N ASP A 58 0.96 -11.72 7.51
CA ASP A 58 1.41 -12.02 6.15
C ASP A 58 1.66 -10.72 5.38
N VAL A 59 2.92 -10.55 5.05
CA VAL A 59 3.48 -9.37 4.41
C VAL A 59 2.82 -9.06 3.06
N HIS A 60 2.42 -10.07 2.29
CA HIS A 60 1.71 -9.89 1.03
C HIS A 60 0.29 -9.37 1.26
N VAL A 61 -0.38 -9.86 2.30
CA VAL A 61 -1.70 -9.40 2.71
C VAL A 61 -1.62 -7.95 3.16
N VAL A 62 -0.64 -7.60 4.00
CA VAL A 62 -0.40 -6.21 4.46
C VAL A 62 -0.20 -5.27 3.28
N ASN A 63 0.66 -5.63 2.33
CA ASN A 63 0.94 -4.83 1.16
C ASN A 63 -0.30 -4.62 0.27
N GLN A 64 -1.04 -5.69 -0.04
CA GLN A 64 -2.27 -5.58 -0.83
C GLN A 64 -3.33 -4.75 -0.12
N LEU A 65 -3.46 -4.93 1.20
CA LEU A 65 -4.41 -4.19 2.00
C LEU A 65 -4.10 -2.69 2.03
N LEU A 66 -2.82 -2.32 2.24
CA LEU A 66 -2.37 -0.93 2.19
C LEU A 66 -2.75 -0.27 0.86
N TYR A 67 -2.44 -0.91 -0.26
CA TYR A 67 -2.77 -0.38 -1.58
C TYR A 67 -4.28 -0.25 -1.79
N ALA A 68 -5.06 -1.26 -1.39
CA ALA A 68 -6.52 -1.23 -1.52
C ALA A 68 -7.16 -0.12 -0.68
N VAL A 69 -6.68 0.11 0.54
CA VAL A 69 -7.17 1.18 1.42
C VAL A 69 -6.82 2.55 0.87
N LEU A 70 -5.60 2.75 0.39
CA LEU A 70 -5.15 4.00 -0.24
C LEU A 70 -5.91 4.30 -1.53
N GLU A 71 -6.15 3.30 -2.37
CA GLU A 71 -6.97 3.42 -3.57
C GLU A 71 -8.42 3.79 -3.24
N GLY A 72 -9.00 3.11 -2.23
CA GLY A 72 -10.34 3.42 -1.72
C GLY A 72 -10.45 4.86 -1.22
N ALA A 73 -9.46 5.35 -0.47
CA ALA A 73 -9.42 6.71 0.05
C ALA A 73 -9.38 7.78 -1.06
N LEU A 74 -8.67 7.51 -2.17
CA LEU A 74 -8.65 8.41 -3.33
C LEU A 74 -9.97 8.41 -4.10
N ARG A 75 -10.59 7.23 -4.28
CA ARG A 75 -11.79 7.07 -5.12
C ARG A 75 -13.08 7.44 -4.39
N PHE A 76 -13.13 7.19 -3.08
CA PHE A 76 -14.33 7.33 -2.26
C PHE A 76 -14.03 8.20 -1.02
N PRO A 77 -14.03 9.54 -1.17
CA PRO A 77 -13.81 10.46 -0.07
C PRO A 77 -14.78 10.20 1.07
N ARG A 78 -14.26 10.29 2.31
CA ARG A 78 -15.05 10.09 3.54
C ARG A 78 -16.05 11.20 3.73
N LYS A 79 -17.08 10.93 4.53
CA LYS A 79 -17.98 11.96 5.06
C LYS A 79 -17.61 12.27 6.51
N ASP A 80 -17.58 13.54 6.88
CA ASP A 80 -17.47 13.97 8.27
C ASP A 80 -18.76 13.67 9.05
N ALA A 81 -18.76 13.93 10.36
CA ALA A 81 -19.96 13.80 11.20
C ALA A 81 -21.16 14.62 10.71
N ASN A 82 -20.92 15.64 9.88
CA ASN A 82 -21.93 16.50 9.26
C ASN A 82 -22.31 16.05 7.83
N GLN A 83 -21.93 14.83 7.43
CA GLN A 83 -22.19 14.26 6.11
C GLN A 83 -21.52 15.02 4.93
N ARG A 84 -20.51 15.85 5.21
CA ARG A 84 -19.74 16.56 4.18
C ARG A 84 -18.54 15.74 3.75
N PHE A 85 -18.27 15.71 2.45
CA PHE A 85 -17.07 15.05 1.94
C PHE A 85 -15.81 15.73 2.48
N VAL A 86 -14.98 14.94 3.16
CA VAL A 86 -13.64 15.33 3.56
C VAL A 86 -12.74 15.09 2.37
N GLU A 87 -12.44 16.15 1.65
CA GLU A 87 -11.56 16.07 0.50
C GLU A 87 -10.10 16.04 0.95
N LEU A 88 -9.35 15.06 0.46
CA LEU A 88 -7.91 15.00 0.67
C LEU A 88 -7.25 16.22 0.01
N SER A 89 -6.27 16.81 0.68
CA SER A 89 -5.48 17.89 0.11
C SER A 89 -4.73 17.39 -1.13
N ASN A 90 -4.46 18.28 -2.10
CA ASN A 90 -3.72 17.91 -3.31
C ASN A 90 -2.35 17.27 -3.01
N PRO A 91 -1.55 17.78 -2.04
CA PRO A 91 -0.29 17.13 -1.68
C PRO A 91 -0.45 15.70 -1.18
N VAL A 92 -1.53 15.43 -0.42
CA VAL A 92 -1.84 14.07 0.06
C VAL A 92 -2.27 13.19 -1.11
N LYS A 93 -3.15 13.68 -1.99
CA LYS A 93 -3.58 12.93 -3.19
C LYS A 93 -2.39 12.54 -4.08
N GLU A 94 -1.49 13.49 -4.35
CA GLU A 94 -0.26 13.25 -5.12
C GLU A 94 0.65 12.23 -4.42
N SER A 95 0.77 12.30 -3.09
CA SER A 95 1.56 11.35 -2.31
C SER A 95 0.98 9.94 -2.38
N ILE A 96 -0.34 9.78 -2.21
CA ILE A 96 -1.01 8.49 -2.38
C ILE A 96 -0.82 7.98 -3.80
N GLN A 97 -1.01 8.82 -4.82
CA GLN A 97 -0.79 8.41 -6.20
C GLN A 97 0.65 7.92 -6.42
N ARG A 98 1.67 8.63 -5.93
CA ARG A 98 3.06 8.16 -6.02
C ARG A 98 3.24 6.78 -5.39
N ILE A 99 2.68 6.56 -4.21
CA ILE A 99 2.73 5.25 -3.53
C ILE A 99 2.06 4.18 -4.40
N LEU A 100 0.87 4.43 -4.93
CA LEU A 100 0.16 3.48 -5.80
C LEU A 100 0.93 3.16 -7.08
N HIS A 101 1.67 4.11 -7.67
CA HIS A 101 2.52 3.84 -8.83
C HIS A 101 3.75 2.96 -8.50
N LEU A 102 4.11 2.80 -7.22
CA LEU A 102 5.14 1.82 -6.84
C LEU A 102 4.62 0.38 -6.93
N GLN A 103 3.30 0.18 -6.95
CA GLN A 103 2.67 -1.13 -7.09
C GLN A 103 2.88 -1.76 -8.48
N THR A 104 3.09 -0.94 -9.53
CA THR A 104 3.12 -1.40 -10.93
C THR A 104 4.45 -2.01 -11.37
N ASP A 105 5.53 -1.82 -10.61
CA ASP A 105 6.89 -2.19 -11.03
C ASP A 105 7.43 -3.47 -10.37
N ASP A 106 6.61 -4.53 -10.20
CA ASP A 106 6.99 -5.86 -9.62
C ASP A 106 7.73 -5.84 -8.26
N ARG A 107 7.97 -4.65 -7.70
CA ARG A 107 8.63 -4.41 -6.44
C ARG A 107 7.53 -4.24 -5.44
N LYS A 108 7.25 -5.36 -4.78
CA LYS A 108 6.56 -5.41 -3.51
C LYS A 108 7.42 -4.68 -2.47
N VAL A 109 7.54 -3.34 -2.56
CA VAL A 109 8.51 -2.59 -1.76
C VAL A 109 8.19 -2.77 -0.29
N VAL A 110 6.94 -2.67 0.16
CA VAL A 110 6.57 -2.95 1.57
C VAL A 110 6.88 -4.40 1.95
N VAL A 111 6.82 -5.34 0.99
CA VAL A 111 7.03 -6.76 1.26
C VAL A 111 8.49 -7.11 1.55
N ALA A 112 9.44 -6.55 0.79
CA ALA A 112 10.86 -6.76 1.05
C ALA A 112 11.29 -6.25 2.44
N LEU A 113 10.46 -5.43 3.10
CA LEU A 113 10.83 -4.63 4.27
C LEU A 113 10.27 -5.16 5.57
N LEU A 114 9.20 -5.95 5.47
CA LEU A 114 8.68 -6.71 6.59
C LEU A 114 9.37 -8.07 6.74
N ASP A 115 10.13 -8.52 5.73
CA ASP A 115 10.72 -9.86 5.67
C ASP A 115 12.19 -9.94 6.16
N ASP A 116 12.68 -8.92 6.90
CA ASP A 116 14.02 -8.81 7.54
C ASP A 116 15.26 -9.04 6.63
N TYR A 117 15.07 -9.33 5.34
CA TYR A 117 16.11 -9.74 4.41
C TYR A 117 16.40 -8.62 3.40
N THR A 118 17.09 -7.55 3.84
CA THR A 118 17.42 -6.42 2.95
C THR A 118 18.92 -6.14 2.86
N ASP A 119 19.43 -6.08 1.63
CA ASP A 119 20.70 -5.45 1.31
C ASP A 119 20.63 -3.90 1.43
N GLU A 120 21.78 -3.22 1.42
CA GLU A 120 21.85 -1.75 1.59
C GLU A 120 21.01 -0.99 0.54
N SER A 121 20.93 -1.49 -0.70
CA SER A 121 20.11 -0.89 -1.76
C SER A 121 18.62 -0.97 -1.45
N SER A 122 18.17 -1.98 -0.72
CA SER A 122 16.77 -2.16 -0.35
C SER A 122 16.38 -1.23 0.80
N GLN A 123 17.30 -0.94 1.72
CA GLN A 123 17.07 0.00 2.84
C GLN A 123 16.80 1.44 2.37
N ASP A 124 17.51 1.90 1.33
CA ASP A 124 17.25 3.23 0.74
C ASP A 124 15.86 3.33 0.13
N ALA A 125 15.41 2.26 -0.55
CA ALA A 125 14.06 2.20 -1.09
C ALA A 125 13.01 2.20 0.03
N THR A 126 13.28 1.48 1.13
CA THR A 126 12.44 1.50 2.34
C THR A 126 12.24 2.89 2.87
N GLN A 127 13.34 3.62 3.05
CA GLN A 127 13.31 4.90 3.72
C GLN A 127 12.49 5.89 2.89
N ARG A 128 12.56 5.79 1.55
CA ARG A 128 11.72 6.58 0.64
C ARG A 128 10.25 6.23 0.76
N VAL A 129 9.88 4.95 0.82
CA VAL A 129 8.47 4.54 0.98
C VAL A 129 7.93 4.93 2.35
N LEU A 130 8.71 4.74 3.40
CA LEU A 130 8.36 5.16 4.75
C LEU A 130 8.07 6.67 4.78
N GLN A 131 8.97 7.50 4.22
CA GLN A 131 8.78 8.94 4.12
C GLN A 131 7.53 9.33 3.32
N GLN A 132 7.21 8.58 2.25
CA GLN A 132 6.00 8.82 1.48
C GLN A 132 4.73 8.46 2.26
N LEU A 133 4.75 7.37 3.02
CA LEU A 133 3.63 6.98 3.88
C LEU A 133 3.43 7.97 5.03
N GLU A 134 4.51 8.51 5.60
CA GLU A 134 4.43 9.54 6.63
C GLU A 134 3.78 10.83 6.11
N GLN A 135 3.92 11.15 4.81
CA GLN A 135 3.27 12.33 4.19
C GLN A 135 1.75 12.20 4.05
N VAL A 136 1.19 10.99 4.17
CA VAL A 136 -0.26 10.77 4.10
C VAL A 136 -0.90 10.66 5.49
N LEU A 137 -0.09 10.74 6.55
CA LEU A 137 -0.55 10.73 7.94
C LEU A 137 -0.71 12.15 8.48
N PRO A 138 -1.61 12.37 9.45
CA PRO A 138 -1.66 13.62 10.19
C PRO A 138 -0.36 13.80 10.98
N THR A 139 0.13 15.03 11.05
CA THR A 139 1.30 15.39 11.85
C THR A 139 0.87 16.06 13.15
N MET A 140 1.77 16.10 14.14
CA MET A 140 1.53 16.79 15.41
C MET A 140 1.27 18.30 15.22
N ASP A 141 1.85 18.90 14.18
CA ASP A 141 1.72 20.33 13.91
C ASP A 141 0.44 20.66 13.13
N ASP A 142 0.00 19.78 12.23
CA ASP A 142 -1.18 20.01 11.38
C ASP A 142 -2.50 19.59 12.06
N ASP A 143 -2.54 18.38 12.65
CA ASP A 143 -3.72 17.84 13.33
C ASP A 143 -3.31 17.00 14.56
N PRO A 144 -3.05 17.66 15.70
CA PRO A 144 -2.56 17.00 16.91
C PRO A 144 -3.57 16.00 17.49
N ASP A 145 -4.86 16.22 17.27
CA ASP A 145 -5.91 15.36 17.82
C ASP A 145 -6.00 14.06 17.01
N ALA A 146 -5.99 14.13 15.67
CA ALA A 146 -5.90 12.94 14.83
C ALA A 146 -4.57 12.18 15.06
N PHE A 147 -3.45 12.90 15.16
CA PHE A 147 -2.14 12.30 15.45
C PHE A 147 -2.15 11.52 16.76
N ARG A 148 -2.64 12.13 17.86
CA ARG A 148 -2.71 11.45 19.17
C ARG A 148 -3.67 10.27 19.15
N SER A 149 -4.83 10.42 18.52
CA SER A 149 -5.83 9.35 18.41
C SER A 149 -5.29 8.10 17.72
N LEU A 150 -4.50 8.27 16.65
CA LEU A 150 -3.82 7.15 15.98
C LEU A 150 -2.84 6.44 16.92
N TRP A 151 -2.04 7.19 17.65
CA TRP A 151 -1.08 6.63 18.61
C TRP A 151 -1.76 5.95 19.80
N ASP A 152 -2.83 6.52 20.34
CA ASP A 152 -3.60 5.90 21.42
C ASP A 152 -4.19 4.57 20.96
N THR A 153 -4.71 4.50 19.73
CA THR A 153 -5.24 3.26 19.15
C THR A 153 -4.14 2.22 18.96
N VAL A 154 -2.97 2.60 18.43
CA VAL A 154 -1.80 1.71 18.31
C VAL A 154 -1.39 1.16 19.69
N LEU A 155 -1.31 2.03 20.69
CA LEU A 155 -0.92 1.66 22.06
C LEU A 155 -1.94 0.73 22.71
N GLU A 156 -3.23 0.88 22.37
CA GLU A 156 -4.30 0.00 22.84
C GLU A 156 -4.23 -1.39 22.17
N ILE A 157 -3.96 -1.45 20.87
CA ILE A 157 -3.88 -2.70 20.11
C ILE A 157 -2.63 -3.51 20.50
N HIS A 158 -1.46 -2.87 20.48
CA HIS A 158 -0.16 -3.53 20.66
C HIS A 158 0.25 -3.63 22.13
N GLY A 159 -0.27 -2.75 22.98
CA GLY A 159 0.12 -2.65 24.38
C GLY A 159 1.24 -1.62 24.60
N ARG A 160 1.02 -0.75 25.59
CA ARG A 160 1.93 0.36 25.93
C ARG A 160 3.37 -0.08 26.21
N GLU A 161 3.55 -1.20 26.89
CA GLU A 161 4.89 -1.69 27.25
C GLU A 161 5.62 -2.33 26.06
N ALA A 162 4.89 -2.98 25.14
CA ALA A 162 5.48 -3.55 23.93
C ALA A 162 5.99 -2.44 23.00
N VAL A 163 5.21 -1.37 22.81
CA VAL A 163 5.62 -0.18 22.05
C VAL A 163 6.86 0.46 22.66
N LYS A 164 6.89 0.70 23.97
CA LYS A 164 8.07 1.25 24.65
C LYS A 164 9.30 0.37 24.46
N TYR A 165 9.14 -0.95 24.55
CA TYR A 165 10.24 -1.88 24.38
C TYR A 165 10.86 -1.77 22.97
N GLN A 166 10.03 -1.80 21.91
CA GLN A 166 10.51 -1.67 20.54
C GLN A 166 11.09 -0.28 20.23
N GLU A 167 10.50 0.80 20.76
CA GLU A 167 11.07 2.15 20.59
C GLU A 167 12.46 2.29 21.24
N THR A 168 12.67 1.65 22.39
CA THR A 168 13.89 1.83 23.18
C THR A 168 15.00 0.84 22.84
N GLN A 169 14.67 -0.42 22.49
CA GLN A 169 15.65 -1.46 22.25
C GLN A 169 15.81 -1.82 20.77
N ASP A 170 14.75 -1.68 19.98
CA ASP A 170 14.63 -2.37 18.70
C ASP A 170 14.08 -1.42 17.63
N ASN A 171 14.59 -0.18 17.61
CA ASN A 171 14.20 0.91 16.71
C ASN A 171 14.63 0.64 15.26
N THR A 172 14.23 -0.52 14.76
CA THR A 172 14.51 -1.07 13.46
C THR A 172 13.64 -0.36 12.43
N LEU A 173 14.11 -0.42 11.19
CA LEU A 173 13.36 0.11 10.06
C LEU A 173 12.06 -0.67 9.84
N GLN A 174 12.08 -1.98 10.13
CA GLN A 174 10.91 -2.86 10.10
C GLN A 174 9.82 -2.37 11.07
N TRP A 175 10.18 -2.10 12.33
CA TRP A 175 9.24 -1.58 13.33
C TRP A 175 8.61 -0.25 12.88
N LYS A 176 9.41 0.68 12.37
CA LYS A 176 8.92 1.96 11.84
C LYS A 176 7.96 1.77 10.67
N MET A 177 8.24 0.80 9.80
CA MET A 177 7.37 0.48 8.68
C MET A 177 6.05 -0.13 9.17
N GLN A 178 6.08 -1.13 10.06
CA GLN A 178 4.88 -1.75 10.65
C GLN A 178 3.97 -0.71 11.30
N GLN A 179 4.54 0.14 12.15
CA GLN A 179 3.81 1.21 12.83
C GLN A 179 3.23 2.25 11.87
N THR A 180 3.99 2.61 10.84
CA THR A 180 3.50 3.56 9.84
C THR A 180 2.37 2.97 9.02
N VAL A 181 2.50 1.72 8.55
CA VAL A 181 1.43 1.03 7.82
C VAL A 181 0.19 0.87 8.69
N ALA A 182 0.33 0.45 9.95
CA ALA A 182 -0.79 0.33 10.87
C ALA A 182 -1.50 1.67 11.05
N ARG A 183 -0.76 2.77 11.27
CA ARG A 183 -1.35 4.11 11.39
C ARG A 183 -2.03 4.56 10.11
N VAL A 184 -1.50 4.22 8.92
CA VAL A 184 -2.16 4.54 7.64
C VAL A 184 -3.49 3.80 7.53
N LEU A 185 -3.51 2.50 7.82
CA LEU A 185 -4.73 1.70 7.80
C LEU A 185 -5.77 2.23 8.80
N LEU A 186 -5.35 2.63 10.01
CA LEU A 186 -6.22 3.25 11.01
C LEU A 186 -6.72 4.62 10.57
N HIS A 187 -5.84 5.49 10.06
CA HIS A 187 -6.19 6.82 9.59
C HIS A 187 -7.21 6.77 8.46
N TYR A 188 -7.16 5.71 7.65
CA TYR A 188 -8.14 5.41 6.62
C TYR A 188 -9.18 4.35 7.05
N ASP A 189 -9.62 4.40 8.32
CA ASP A 189 -10.76 3.66 8.93
C ASP A 189 -10.84 2.18 8.61
N PHE A 190 -9.73 1.52 8.27
CA PHE A 190 -9.78 0.10 7.94
C PHE A 190 -10.37 -0.72 9.10
N LEU A 191 -10.06 -0.36 10.34
CA LEU A 191 -10.59 -1.06 11.52
C LEU A 191 -12.13 -1.02 11.58
N THR A 192 -12.74 0.10 11.25
CA THR A 192 -14.20 0.29 11.40
C THR A 192 -14.96 -0.02 10.11
N LEU A 193 -14.46 0.39 8.95
CA LEU A 193 -15.12 0.30 7.64
C LEU A 193 -14.60 -0.83 6.75
N GLY A 194 -13.43 -1.40 7.05
CA GLY A 194 -12.77 -2.35 6.15
C GLY A 194 -12.25 -1.67 4.88
N ILE A 195 -12.18 -2.42 3.78
CA ILE A 195 -11.75 -1.88 2.49
C ILE A 195 -12.93 -1.19 1.81
N VAL A 196 -12.81 0.12 1.57
CA VAL A 196 -13.86 0.91 0.92
C VAL A 196 -13.79 0.73 -0.61
N THR A 197 -14.71 -0.06 -1.16
CA THR A 197 -14.79 -0.36 -2.61
C THR A 197 -15.93 0.36 -3.33
N LYS A 198 -16.80 1.04 -2.58
CA LYS A 198 -18.01 1.73 -3.07
C LYS A 198 -18.19 3.04 -2.30
N PRO A 199 -18.91 4.04 -2.84
CA PRO A 199 -19.21 5.26 -2.11
C PRO A 199 -19.91 4.98 -0.78
N LEU A 200 -19.46 5.65 0.29
CA LEU A 200 -20.00 5.58 1.65
C LEU A 200 -21.28 6.42 1.80
#